data_AF-A0A7C1AVC2-F1
#
_entry.id   AF-A0A7C1AVC2-F1
#
_cell.length_a   1.000
_cell.length_b   1.000
_cell.length_c   1.000
_cell.angle_alpha   90.00
_cell.angle_beta   90.00
_cell.angle_gamma   90.00
#
_symmetry.space_group_name_H-M   'P 1'
#
loop_
_entity.id
_entity.type
_entity.pdbx_description
1 polymer ?
#
loop_
_entity_poly.entity_id
_entity_poly.type
_entity_poly.pdbx_seq_one_letter_code
_entity_poly.pdbx_strand_id
1 'polypeptide(L)'
;MLRGISFVIKKYDSIGDCFCDCWQRSGNDILHAISRFREAIGALGDDWTMFLADPAKGSSCKRWFLFLRWMVRRDSVDCGGWDFIKPSALIVPLDVHLHRASLRLKLTNRKSANLRTAIEITNALRTFDPLDPVRYDFSLTRWSMDNFRKIF
;
A
#
# COMPACT_ATOMS: atom_id res chain seq x y z
N MET A 1 -17.98 3.57 10.01
CA MET A 1 -16.84 2.62 9.96
C MET A 1 -17.17 1.29 10.62
N LEU A 2 -17.55 1.27 11.90
CA LEU A 2 -17.87 0.02 12.61
C LEU A 2 -19.05 -0.75 11.99
N ARG A 3 -20.05 -0.04 11.43
CA ARG A 3 -21.17 -0.67 10.71
C ARG A 3 -20.71 -1.35 9.41
N GLY A 4 -19.91 -0.66 8.59
CA GLY A 4 -19.33 -1.21 7.36
C GLY A 4 -18.44 -2.43 7.62
N ILE A 5 -17.55 -2.36 8.62
CA ILE A 5 -16.72 -3.49 9.02
C ILE A 5 -17.58 -4.64 9.57
N SER A 6 -18.59 -4.34 10.41
CA SER A 6 -19.51 -5.37 10.90
C SER A 6 -20.27 -6.06 9.77
N PHE A 7 -20.69 -5.31 8.75
CA PHE A 7 -21.30 -5.87 7.55
C PHE A 7 -20.34 -6.77 6.77
N VAL A 8 -19.10 -6.31 6.57
CA VAL A 8 -18.05 -7.12 5.93
C VAL A 8 -17.85 -8.44 6.69
N ILE A 9 -17.67 -8.39 8.00
CA ILE A 9 -17.47 -9.59 8.83
C ILE A 9 -18.69 -10.51 8.74
N LYS A 10 -19.91 -9.98 8.79
CA LYS A 10 -21.14 -10.80 8.68
C LYS A 10 -21.33 -11.43 7.30
N LYS A 11 -20.83 -10.80 6.23
CA LYS A 11 -21.02 -11.25 4.85
C LYS A 11 -19.90 -12.16 4.35
N TYR A 12 -18.67 -11.90 4.78
CA TYR A 12 -17.46 -12.54 4.26
C TYR A 12 -16.68 -13.32 5.33
N ASP A 13 -17.18 -13.42 6.56
CA ASP A 13 -16.51 -14.01 7.74
C ASP A 13 -15.29 -13.24 8.25
N SER A 14 -14.47 -12.67 7.36
CA SER A 14 -13.35 -11.81 7.74
C SER A 14 -13.09 -10.65 6.76
N ILE A 15 -12.26 -9.71 7.22
CA ILE A 15 -11.74 -8.62 6.37
C ILE A 15 -10.86 -9.20 5.24
N GLY A 16 -10.10 -10.27 5.53
CA GLY A 16 -9.23 -10.93 4.57
C GLY A 16 -10.01 -11.58 3.43
N ASP A 17 -11.09 -12.28 3.76
CA ASP A 17 -11.96 -12.95 2.78
C ASP A 17 -12.66 -11.94 1.88
N CYS A 18 -13.11 -10.81 2.45
CA CYS A 18 -13.66 -9.70 1.66
C CYS A 18 -12.62 -9.11 0.70
N PHE A 19 -11.39 -8.91 1.16
CA PHE A 19 -10.32 -8.42 0.28
C PHE A 19 -9.92 -9.48 -0.76
N CYS A 20 -9.95 -10.76 -0.42
CA CYS A 20 -9.69 -11.87 -1.34
C CYS A 20 -10.71 -11.90 -2.49
N ASP A 21 -12.02 -11.79 -2.19
CA ASP A 21 -13.06 -11.62 -3.22
C ASP A 21 -12.80 -10.40 -4.10
N CYS A 22 -12.48 -9.24 -3.49
CA CYS A 22 -12.16 -8.02 -4.23
C CYS A 22 -10.92 -8.17 -5.12
N TRP A 23 -9.90 -8.90 -4.66
CA TRP A 23 -8.66 -9.17 -5.37
C TRP A 23 -8.90 -10.05 -6.61
N GLN A 24 -9.60 -11.16 -6.44
CA GLN A 24 -9.94 -12.08 -7.52
C GLN A 24 -10.80 -11.39 -8.59
N ARG A 25 -11.83 -10.65 -8.19
CA ARG A 25 -12.73 -9.90 -9.09
C ARG A 25 -12.07 -8.70 -9.78
N SER A 26 -10.87 -8.34 -9.35
CA SER A 26 -10.06 -7.27 -9.96
C SER A 26 -9.05 -7.82 -10.97
N GLY A 27 -9.03 -9.13 -11.23
CA GLY A 27 -8.04 -9.74 -12.11
C GLY A 27 -6.62 -9.62 -11.55
N ASN A 28 -6.48 -9.64 -10.21
CA ASN A 28 -5.21 -9.48 -9.50
C ASN A 28 -4.54 -8.10 -9.72
N ASP A 29 -5.34 -7.06 -9.98
CA ASP A 29 -4.89 -5.67 -9.94
C ASP A 29 -5.13 -5.05 -8.55
N ILE A 30 -4.06 -4.58 -7.90
CA ILE A 30 -4.13 -4.11 -6.52
C ILE A 30 -4.90 -2.80 -6.36
N LEU A 31 -4.88 -1.92 -7.37
CA LEU A 31 -5.56 -0.63 -7.31
C LEU A 31 -7.06 -0.82 -7.47
N HIS A 32 -7.48 -1.65 -8.43
CA HIS A 32 -8.87 -2.05 -8.59
C HIS A 32 -9.39 -2.81 -7.36
N ALA A 33 -8.58 -3.70 -6.77
CA ALA A 33 -8.96 -4.41 -5.55
C ALA A 33 -9.21 -3.45 -4.38
N ILE A 34 -8.33 -2.46 -4.20
CA ILE A 34 -8.52 -1.39 -3.20
C ILE A 34 -9.80 -0.61 -3.45
N SER A 35 -10.07 -0.19 -4.70
CA SER A 35 -11.29 0.56 -5.03
C SER A 35 -12.55 -0.25 -4.73
N ARG A 36 -12.60 -1.52 -5.13
CA ARG A 36 -13.71 -2.43 -4.81
C ARG A 36 -13.88 -2.64 -3.31
N PHE A 37 -12.78 -2.87 -2.60
CA PHE A 37 -12.82 -3.08 -1.16
C PHE A 37 -13.31 -1.84 -0.40
N ARG A 38 -12.87 -0.66 -0.84
CA ARG A 38 -13.36 0.63 -0.33
C ARG A 38 -14.87 0.78 -0.55
N GLU A 39 -15.39 0.41 -1.72
CA GLU A 39 -16.83 0.40 -1.99
C GLU A 39 -17.58 -0.60 -1.10
N ALA A 40 -17.05 -1.81 -0.93
CA ALA A 40 -17.65 -2.85 -0.09
C ALA A 40 -17.79 -2.42 1.38
N ILE A 41 -16.75 -1.80 1.95
CA ILE A 41 -16.80 -1.24 3.31
C ILE A 41 -17.73 -0.01 3.38
N GLY A 42 -17.78 0.78 2.30
CA GLY A 42 -18.58 2.00 2.19
C GLY A 42 -20.07 1.79 1.91
N ALA A 43 -20.49 0.56 1.59
CA ALA A 43 -21.85 0.23 1.14
C ALA A 43 -22.96 0.60 2.14
N LEU A 44 -22.64 0.76 3.42
CA LEU A 44 -23.60 1.16 4.46
C LEU A 44 -23.68 2.67 4.72
N GLY A 45 -23.16 3.49 3.81
CA GLY A 45 -23.50 4.92 3.73
C GLY A 45 -22.88 5.82 4.79
N ASP A 46 -21.85 5.35 5.50
CA ASP A 46 -21.14 6.22 6.43
C ASP A 46 -20.07 7.07 5.69
N ASP A 47 -19.90 8.34 6.10
CA ASP A 47 -19.03 9.39 5.50
C ASP A 47 -17.49 9.14 5.59
N TRP A 48 -17.04 7.88 5.75
CA TRP A 48 -15.63 7.54 6.01
C TRP A 48 -14.79 7.36 4.74
N THR A 49 -15.45 7.44 3.58
CA THR A 49 -14.81 7.44 2.27
C THR A 49 -13.81 8.60 2.11
N MET A 50 -13.88 9.63 2.97
CA MET A 50 -12.88 10.70 3.10
C MET A 50 -11.55 10.25 3.73
N PHE A 51 -11.56 9.26 4.63
CA PHE A 51 -10.35 8.80 5.34
C PHE A 51 -9.58 7.74 4.57
N LEU A 52 -10.28 7.03 3.68
CA LEU A 52 -9.76 6.01 2.79
C LEU A 52 -9.66 6.58 1.38
N ALA A 53 -8.44 6.95 0.99
CA ALA A 53 -8.14 7.47 -0.32
C ALA A 53 -8.61 6.53 -1.43
N ASP A 54 -9.15 7.11 -2.50
CA ASP A 54 -9.53 6.38 -3.71
C ASP A 54 -8.38 6.41 -4.73
N PRO A 55 -7.82 5.25 -5.12
CA PRO A 55 -6.81 5.17 -6.18
C PRO A 55 -7.23 5.86 -7.48
N ALA A 56 -8.51 5.80 -7.83
CA ALA A 56 -9.05 6.41 -9.04
C ALA A 56 -8.94 7.95 -9.04
N LYS A 57 -8.83 8.57 -7.86
CA LYS A 57 -8.67 10.02 -7.70
C LYS A 57 -7.20 10.48 -7.64
N GLY A 58 -6.24 9.58 -7.88
CA GLY A 58 -4.81 9.91 -7.95
C GLY A 58 -4.13 10.23 -6.61
N SER A 59 -4.79 9.97 -5.48
CA SER A 59 -4.18 10.07 -4.15
C SER A 59 -3.01 9.08 -4.02
N SER A 60 -2.00 9.38 -3.20
CA SER A 60 -0.85 8.48 -3.01
C SER A 60 -1.22 7.13 -2.38
N CYS A 61 -2.44 6.99 -1.83
CA CYS A 61 -2.96 5.76 -1.24
C CYS A 61 -2.03 5.12 -0.18
N LYS A 62 -1.15 5.92 0.45
CA LYS A 62 -0.15 5.46 1.43
C LYS A 62 -0.75 4.51 2.47
N ARG A 63 -1.89 4.88 3.05
CA ARG A 63 -2.56 4.08 4.10
C ARG A 63 -2.94 2.69 3.60
N TRP A 64 -3.43 2.58 2.38
CA TRP A 64 -3.75 1.29 1.78
C TRP A 64 -2.51 0.44 1.57
N PHE A 65 -1.47 1.03 1.01
CA PHE A 65 -0.22 0.32 0.75
C PHE A 65 0.46 -0.14 2.04
N LEU A 66 0.41 0.67 3.11
CA LEU A 66 0.95 0.28 4.42
C LEU A 66 0.13 -0.85 5.06
N PHE A 67 -1.20 -0.73 5.01
CA PHE A 67 -2.09 -1.79 5.50
C PHE A 67 -1.84 -3.11 4.77
N LEU A 68 -1.82 -3.09 3.44
CA LEU A 68 -1.57 -4.29 2.63
C LEU A 68 -0.18 -4.87 2.88
N ARG A 69 0.83 -4.01 3.06
CA ARG A 69 2.17 -4.45 3.44
C ARG A 69 2.14 -5.28 4.73
N TRP A 70 1.46 -4.79 5.78
CA TRP A 70 1.31 -5.50 7.05
C TRP A 70 0.53 -6.82 6.94
N MET A 71 -0.49 -6.88 6.09
CA MET A 71 -1.33 -8.06 5.96
C MET A 71 -0.70 -9.14 5.07
N VAL A 72 0.05 -8.76 4.04
CA VAL A 72 0.57 -9.67 3.01
C VAL A 72 1.99 -10.16 3.32
N ARG A 73 2.89 -9.28 3.76
CA ARG A 73 4.27 -9.70 4.07
C ARG A 73 4.36 -10.31 5.44
N ARG A 74 5.24 -11.29 5.59
CA ARG A 74 5.56 -11.92 6.87
C ARG A 74 7.07 -11.92 7.07
N ASP A 75 7.55 -11.13 8.01
CA ASP A 75 8.95 -11.05 8.40
C ASP A 75 9.08 -10.56 9.87
N SER A 76 10.24 -10.03 10.26
CA SER A 76 10.46 -9.50 11.62
C SER A 76 9.75 -8.16 11.90
N VAL A 77 9.17 -7.53 10.88
CA VAL A 77 8.51 -6.22 10.94
C VAL A 77 7.01 -6.35 10.66
N ASP A 78 6.63 -7.11 9.64
CA ASP A 78 5.25 -7.25 9.18
C ASP A 78 4.66 -8.61 9.63
N CYS A 79 3.47 -8.58 10.23
CA CYS A 79 2.82 -9.78 10.81
C CYS A 79 2.36 -10.80 9.75
N GLY A 80 1.90 -10.31 8.60
CA GLY A 80 1.30 -11.11 7.54
C GLY A 80 -0.07 -11.66 7.92
N GLY A 81 -0.43 -12.79 7.29
CA GLY A 81 -1.71 -13.48 7.50
C GLY A 81 -2.53 -13.64 6.22
N TRP A 82 -2.25 -12.85 5.19
CA TRP A 82 -2.87 -12.99 3.87
C TRP A 82 -1.86 -13.60 2.89
N ASP A 83 -2.09 -14.85 2.51
CA ASP A 83 -1.25 -15.63 1.60
C ASP A 83 -1.79 -15.68 0.15
N PHE A 84 -3.03 -15.22 -0.06
CA PHE A 84 -3.68 -15.13 -1.38
C PHE A 84 -3.14 -13.99 -2.27
N ILE A 85 -2.27 -13.12 -1.74
CA ILE A 85 -1.56 -12.07 -2.48
C ILE A 85 -0.06 -12.28 -2.29
N LYS A 86 0.71 -12.14 -3.37
CA LYS A 86 2.18 -12.17 -3.30
C LYS A 86 2.75 -10.77 -3.01
N PRO A 87 3.84 -10.65 -2.22
CA PRO A 87 4.49 -9.36 -1.98
C PRO A 87 4.88 -8.60 -3.25
N SER A 88 5.16 -9.32 -4.35
CA SER A 88 5.46 -8.76 -5.68
C SER A 88 4.34 -7.87 -6.25
N ALA A 89 3.10 -8.03 -5.80
CA ALA A 89 1.94 -7.23 -6.21
C ALA A 89 1.78 -5.94 -5.41
N LEU A 90 2.54 -5.75 -4.33
CA LEU A 90 2.43 -4.59 -3.46
C LEU A 90 3.08 -3.35 -4.09
N ILE A 91 2.61 -2.18 -3.65
CA ILE A 91 3.15 -0.85 -3.98
C ILE A 91 3.72 -0.26 -2.69
N VAL A 92 4.83 0.48 -2.78
CA VAL A 92 5.43 1.09 -1.59
C VAL A 92 4.49 2.11 -0.94
N PRO A 93 4.39 2.16 0.40
CA PRO A 93 3.64 3.19 1.11
C PRO A 93 4.40 4.53 1.10
N LEU A 94 4.34 5.23 -0.03
CA LEU A 94 5.10 6.45 -0.25
C LEU A 94 4.77 7.55 0.77
N ASP A 95 5.78 8.00 1.48
CA ASP A 95 5.73 9.17 2.36
C ASP A 95 6.89 10.12 2.12
N VAL A 96 6.93 11.22 2.88
CA VAL A 96 7.95 12.28 2.73
C VAL A 96 9.37 11.74 2.89
N HIS A 97 9.57 10.77 3.78
CA HIS A 97 10.87 10.21 4.09
C HIS A 97 11.30 9.25 2.97
N LEU A 98 10.44 8.29 2.62
CA LEU A 98 10.68 7.40 1.49
C LEU A 98 10.87 8.16 0.17
N HIS A 99 10.11 9.24 -0.05
CA HIS A 99 10.23 10.09 -1.23
C HIS A 99 11.60 10.80 -1.27
N ARG A 100 12.05 11.39 -0.16
CA ARG A 100 13.38 11.99 -0.04
C ARG A 100 14.50 10.96 -0.28
N ALA A 101 14.39 9.78 0.32
CA ALA A 101 15.33 8.69 0.10
C ALA A 101 15.39 8.30 -1.38
N SER A 102 14.22 8.15 -2.01
CA SER A 102 14.08 7.76 -3.41
C SER A 102 14.68 8.78 -4.38
N LEU A 103 14.54 10.08 -4.09
CA LEU A 103 15.19 11.15 -4.86
C LEU A 103 16.73 11.07 -4.74
N ARG A 104 17.26 10.87 -3.53
CA ARG A 104 18.71 10.75 -3.29
C ARG A 104 19.30 9.52 -4.00
N LEU A 105 18.56 8.42 -3.99
CA LEU A 105 18.95 7.16 -4.61
C LEU A 105 18.61 7.09 -6.11
N LYS A 106 18.06 8.17 -6.69
CA LYS A 106 17.66 8.24 -8.11
C LYS A 106 16.65 7.15 -8.52
N LEU A 107 15.83 6.67 -7.58
CA LEU A 107 14.71 5.76 -7.85
C LEU A 107 13.54 6.49 -8.55
N THR A 108 13.49 7.82 -8.41
CA THR A 108 12.58 8.70 -9.15
C THR A 108 13.19 10.10 -9.27
N ASN A 109 12.78 10.85 -10.30
CA ASN A 109 13.06 12.29 -10.43
C ASN A 109 11.81 13.16 -10.18
N ARG A 110 10.68 12.55 -9.80
CA ARG A 110 9.40 13.25 -9.63
C ARG A 110 9.38 14.05 -8.32
N LYS A 111 9.07 15.33 -8.42
CA LYS A 111 8.92 16.22 -7.25
C LYS A 111 7.63 16.00 -6.46
N SER A 112 6.58 15.45 -7.08
CA SER A 112 5.30 15.17 -6.42
C SER A 112 5.27 13.79 -5.79
N ALA A 113 4.78 13.69 -4.55
CA ALA A 113 4.59 12.43 -3.84
C ALA A 113 3.16 11.89 -4.06
N ASN A 114 2.86 11.45 -5.29
CA ASN A 114 1.54 10.92 -5.67
C ASN A 114 1.61 9.44 -6.09
N LEU A 115 0.46 8.85 -6.44
CA LEU A 115 0.35 7.43 -6.82
C LEU A 115 1.34 7.03 -7.91
N ARG A 116 1.49 7.87 -8.94
CA ARG A 116 2.43 7.63 -10.04
C ARG A 116 3.87 7.52 -9.54
N THR A 117 4.26 8.37 -8.60
CA THR A 117 5.58 8.31 -7.97
C THR A 117 5.76 7.04 -7.12
N ALA A 118 4.72 6.60 -6.41
CA ALA A 118 4.77 5.34 -5.65
C ALA A 118 4.95 4.12 -6.56
N ILE A 119 4.23 4.07 -7.69
CA ILE A 119 4.37 3.02 -8.70
C ILE A 119 5.77 3.07 -9.34
N GLU A 120 6.27 4.26 -9.69
CA GLU A 120 7.61 4.43 -10.27
C GLU A 120 8.71 3.92 -9.33
N ILE A 121 8.67 4.31 -8.05
CA ILE A 121 9.62 3.84 -7.04
C ILE A 121 9.49 2.31 -6.87
N THR A 122 8.28 1.77 -6.82
CA THR A 122 8.06 0.31 -6.72
C THR A 122 8.68 -0.42 -7.91
N ASN A 123 8.52 0.10 -9.13
CA ASN A 123 9.11 -0.48 -10.33
C ASN A 123 10.64 -0.43 -10.29
N ALA A 124 11.22 0.67 -9.80
CA ALA A 124 12.66 0.77 -9.60
C ALA A 124 13.16 -0.23 -8.55
N LEU A 125 12.46 -0.39 -7.43
CA LEU A 125 12.82 -1.36 -6.40
C LEU A 125 12.67 -2.82 -6.87
N ARG A 126 11.74 -3.08 -7.80
CA ARG A 126 11.54 -4.41 -8.41
C ARG A 126 12.75 -4.90 -9.19
N THR A 127 13.65 -4.01 -9.63
CA THR A 127 14.89 -4.44 -10.30
C THR A 127 15.91 -5.02 -9.33
N PHE A 128 15.78 -4.75 -8.03
CA PHE A 128 16.63 -5.31 -6.97
C PHE A 128 16.04 -6.58 -6.37
N ASP A 129 14.73 -6.61 -6.11
CA ASP A 129 14.01 -7.79 -5.64
C ASP A 129 12.64 -7.86 -6.34
N PRO A 130 12.48 -8.72 -7.37
CA PRO A 130 11.23 -8.84 -8.10
C PRO A 130 10.14 -9.58 -7.31
N LEU A 131 10.51 -10.38 -6.32
CA LEU A 131 9.58 -11.15 -5.50
C LEU A 131 9.00 -10.31 -4.37
N ASP A 132 9.77 -9.32 -3.91
CA ASP A 132 9.36 -8.47 -2.80
C ASP A 132 9.91 -7.02 -2.90
N PRO A 133 9.41 -6.23 -3.86
CA PRO A 133 9.93 -4.89 -4.15
C PRO A 133 9.69 -3.88 -3.02
N VAL A 134 8.75 -4.15 -2.11
CA VAL A 134 8.40 -3.19 -1.05
C VAL A 134 9.25 -3.33 0.21
N ARG A 135 10.11 -4.35 0.32
CA ARG A 135 10.89 -4.65 1.55
C ARG A 135 11.82 -3.54 2.01
N TYR A 136 12.21 -2.69 1.07
CA TYR A 136 13.14 -1.61 1.32
C TYR A 136 12.46 -0.41 1.97
N ASP A 137 11.13 -0.31 1.91
CA ASP A 137 10.39 0.86 2.34
C ASP A 137 10.64 1.17 3.82
N PHE A 138 10.70 0.13 4.67
CA PHE A 138 10.96 0.27 6.09
C PHE A 138 12.32 0.94 6.30
N SER A 139 13.40 0.32 5.82
CA SER A 139 14.78 0.77 6.04
C SER A 139 15.06 2.14 5.41
N LEU A 140 14.61 2.38 4.16
CA LEU A 140 14.82 3.64 3.45
C LEU A 140 14.14 4.82 4.14
N THR A 141 12.95 4.58 4.70
CA THR A 141 12.24 5.59 5.49
C THR A 141 13.07 6.03 6.69
N ARG A 142 13.61 5.09 7.48
CA ARG A 142 14.41 5.39 8.69
C ARG A 142 15.71 6.10 8.33
N TRP A 143 16.39 5.63 7.30
CA TRP A 143 17.61 6.27 6.79
C TRP A 143 17.42 7.75 6.45
N SER A 144 16.23 8.16 6.00
CA SER A 144 15.93 9.57 5.69
C SER A 144 15.28 10.37 6.85
N MET A 145 14.86 9.68 7.92
CA MET A 145 14.39 10.32 9.16
C MET A 145 15.59 10.78 9.99
N ASP A 146 16.62 9.94 10.05
CA ASP A 146 17.87 10.30 10.68
C ASP A 146 18.51 11.44 9.89
N ASN A 147 18.66 12.59 10.52
CA ASN A 147 19.33 13.76 9.96
C ASN A 147 20.81 13.44 9.70
N PHE A 148 21.11 12.72 8.61
CA PHE A 148 22.42 12.70 7.98
C PHE A 148 22.70 14.12 7.43
N ARG A 149 22.95 15.06 8.35
CA ARG A 149 23.68 16.29 8.07
C ARG A 149 25.12 15.87 7.81
N LYS A 150 25.57 16.09 6.57
CA LYS A 150 26.97 16.13 6.14
C LYS A 150 27.80 14.86 6.44
N ILE A 151 27.74 13.89 5.54
CA ILE A 151 28.94 13.12 5.16
C ILE A 151 28.91 13.02 3.64
N PHE A 152 29.20 14.14 2.99
CA PHE A 152 29.91 14.37 1.73
C PHE A 152 29.98 15.89 1.55
#